data_AF-A0A7X3RJ57-F1
#
_entry.id   AF-A0A7X3RJ57-F1
#
_cell.length_a   1.000
_cell.length_b   1.000
_cell.length_c   1.000
_cell.angle_alpha   90.00
_cell.angle_beta   90.00
_cell.angle_gamma   90.00
#
_symmetry.space_group_name_H-M   'P 1'
#
loop_
_entity.id
_entity.type
_entity.pdbx_description
1 polymer ?
#
loop_
_entity_poly.entity_id
_entity_poly.type
_entity_poly.pdbx_seq_one_letter_code
_entity_poly.pdbx_strand_id
1 'polypeptide(L)' 'MAETEQTYSVTSGTAKIVYILYLAELVVGITGLIGVIMAYVNRSDAPEWLASHYRFQIRTFW' A
#
# COMPACT_ATOMS: atom_id res chain seq x y z
N MET A 1 -0.29 -5.65 50.71
CA MET A 1 -0.23 -4.79 49.52
C MET A 1 0.35 -5.63 48.41
N ALA A 2 -0.49 -6.28 47.60
CA ALA A 2 -0.06 -7.04 46.45
C ALA A 2 -0.40 -6.20 45.22
N GLU A 3 0.64 -5.68 44.57
CA GLU A 3 0.52 -4.97 43.30
C GLU A 3 0.08 -5.99 42.25
N THR A 4 -1.13 -5.84 41.74
CA THR A 4 -1.63 -6.69 40.66
C THR A 4 -1.02 -6.17 39.37
N GLU A 5 0.08 -6.79 38.95
CA GLU A 5 0.70 -6.55 37.66
C GLU A 5 -0.29 -6.93 36.56
N GLN A 6 -0.99 -5.92 36.04
CA GLN A 6 -1.90 -6.04 34.92
C GLN A 6 -1.08 -6.35 33.67
N THR A 7 -0.77 -7.63 33.48
CA THR A 7 -0.08 -8.15 32.31
C THR A 7 -0.96 -7.89 31.10
N TYR A 8 -0.62 -6.85 30.35
CA TYR A 8 -1.22 -6.53 29.06
C TYR A 8 -1.06 -7.75 28.14
N SER A 9 -2.11 -8.55 28.00
CA SER A 9 -2.12 -9.61 27.00
C SER A 9 -2.17 -8.93 25.64
N VAL A 10 -1.02 -8.81 24.96
CA VAL A 10 -1.00 -8.53 23.53
C VAL A 10 -1.80 -9.66 22.89
N THR A 11 -3.07 -9.36 22.62
CA THR A 11 -4.03 -10.36 22.16
C THR A 11 -3.53 -10.85 20.82
N SER A 12 -3.38 -12.16 20.64
CA SER A 12 -2.83 -12.76 19.40
C SER A 12 -3.53 -12.25 18.13
N GLY A 13 -4.76 -11.72 18.23
CA GLY A 13 -5.46 -10.99 17.18
C GLY A 13 -4.71 -9.73 16.69
N THR A 14 -4.16 -8.91 17.58
CA THR A 14 -3.39 -7.71 17.21
C THR A 14 -2.14 -8.08 16.41
N ALA A 15 -1.43 -9.14 16.81
CA ALA A 15 -0.27 -9.65 16.06
C ALA A 15 -0.65 -10.14 14.66
N LYS A 16 -1.79 -10.83 14.51
CA LYS A 16 -2.31 -11.25 13.19
C LYS A 16 -2.67 -10.06 12.30
N ILE A 17 -3.29 -9.03 12.87
CA ILE A 17 -3.62 -7.80 12.12
C ILE A 17 -2.35 -7.16 11.58
N VAL A 18 -1.31 -7.02 12.41
CA VAL A 18 -0.01 -6.47 11.97
C VAL A 18 0.57 -7.29 10.81
N TYR A 19 0.55 -8.62 10.88
CA TYR A 19 0.98 -9.46 9.76
C TYR A 19 0.16 -9.25 8.49
N ILE A 20 -1.17 -9.14 8.61
CA ILE A 20 -2.04 -8.88 7.45
C ILE A 20 -1.71 -7.52 6.83
N LEU A 21 -1.45 -6.50 7.66
CA LEU A 21 -1.05 -5.17 7.19
C LEU A 21 0.30 -5.22 6.45
N TYR A 22 1.27 -5.99 6.94
CA TYR A 22 2.55 -6.22 6.23
C TYR A 22 2.38 -6.96 4.89
N LEU A 23 1.45 -7.92 4.80
CA LEU A 23 1.15 -8.56 3.54
C LEU A 23 0.41 -7.61 2.57
N ALA A 24 -0.47 -6.76 3.11
CA ALA A 24 -1.20 -5.78 2.33
C ALA A 24 -0.28 -4.72 1.73
N GLU A 25 0.68 -4.17 2.48
CA GLU A 25 1.65 -3.23 1.92
C GLU A 25 2.55 -3.87 0.85
N LEU A 26 2.87 -5.16 0.98
CA LEU A 26 3.64 -5.88 -0.04
C LEU A 26 2.88 -5.94 -1.36
N VAL A 27 1.58 -6.23 -1.31
CA VAL A 27 0.73 -6.24 -2.50
C VAL A 27 0.51 -4.82 -3.03
N VAL A 28 0.12 -3.87 -2.18
CA VAL A 28 -0.23 -2.50 -2.58
C VAL A 28 1.00 -1.73 -3.08
N GLY A 29 2.15 -1.87 -2.42
CA GLY A 29 3.40 -1.22 -2.80
C GLY A 29 3.93 -1.73 -4.13
N ILE A 30 4.06 -3.05 -4.29
CA ILE A 30 4.58 -3.65 -5.53
C ILE A 30 3.60 -3.39 -6.69
N THR A 31 2.30 -3.57 -6.49
CA THR A 31 1.29 -3.34 -7.53
C THR A 31 1.26 -1.86 -7.94
N GLY A 32 1.43 -0.94 -6.98
CA GLY A 32 1.56 0.50 -7.25
C GLY A 32 2.77 0.82 -8.13
N LEU A 33 3.93 0.23 -7.82
CA LEU A 33 5.16 0.40 -8.61
C LEU A 33 4.97 -0.09 -10.06
N ILE A 34 4.38 -1.27 -10.24
CA ILE A 34 4.09 -1.82 -11.58
C ILE A 34 3.13 -0.88 -12.34
N GLY A 35 2.11 -0.35 -11.67
CA GLY A 35 1.17 0.62 -12.22
C GLY A 35 1.86 1.88 -12.74
N VAL A 36 2.78 2.46 -11.97
CA VAL A 36 3.56 3.64 -12.37
C VAL A 36 4.44 3.33 -13.58
N ILE A 37 5.11 2.18 -13.61
CA ILE A 37 5.91 1.76 -14.77
C ILE A 37 5.04 1.67 -16.02
N MET A 38 3.89 0.99 -15.94
CA MET A 38 2.95 0.89 -17.07
C MET A 38 2.44 2.27 -17.51
N ALA A 39 2.20 3.18 -16.58
CA ALA A 39 1.79 4.54 -16.90
C ALA A 39 2.90 5.32 -17.63
N TYR A 40 4.16 5.20 -17.23
CA TYR A 40 5.28 5.83 -17.95
C TYR A 40 5.46 5.28 -19.36
N VAL A 41 5.36 3.96 -19.52
CA VAL A 41 5.52 3.29 -20.83
C VAL A 41 4.39 3.68 -21.79
N ASN A 42 3.14 3.73 -21.33
CA ASN A 42 2.00 3.98 -22.20
C ASN A 42 1.66 5.47 -22.39
N ARG A 43 2.26 6.38 -21.61
CA ARG A 43 1.93 7.81 -21.64
C ARG A 43 2.25 8.49 -22.98
N SER A 44 3.30 8.09 -23.70
CA SER A 44 3.74 8.78 -24.92
C SER A 44 2.83 8.54 -26.12
N ASP A 45 2.26 7.33 -26.23
CA ASP A 45 1.43 6.91 -27.36
C ASP A 45 -0.09 6.95 -27.03
N ALA A 46 -0.44 7.44 -25.84
CA ALA A 46 -1.83 7.49 -25.38
C ALA A 46 -2.61 8.68 -25.98
N PRO A 47 -3.88 8.48 -26.36
CA PRO A 47 -4.80 9.58 -26.65
C PRO A 47 -4.91 10.57 -25.49
N GLU A 48 -5.23 11.83 -25.78
CA GLU A 48 -5.24 12.95 -24.81
C GLU A 48 -5.98 12.63 -23.49
N TRP A 49 -7.13 11.95 -23.57
CA TRP A 49 -7.95 11.58 -22.41
C TRP A 49 -7.31 10.51 -21.52
N LEU A 50 -6.46 9.65 -22.09
CA LEU A 50 -5.77 8.59 -21.39
C LEU A 50 -4.39 9.06 -20.89
N ALA A 51 -3.75 9.97 -21.63
CA ALA A 51 -2.53 10.63 -21.18
C ALA A 51 -2.73 11.42 -19.87
N SER A 52 -3.90 12.05 -19.68
CA SER A 52 -4.24 12.72 -18.42
C SER A 52 -4.42 11.72 -17.26
N HIS A 53 -5.00 10.54 -17.51
CA HIS A 53 -5.11 9.46 -16.53
C HIS A 53 -3.73 8.91 -16.12
N TYR A 54 -2.85 8.64 -17.09
CA TYR A 54 -1.48 8.19 -16.78
C TYR A 54 -0.69 9.24 -16.00
N ARG A 55 -0.85 10.54 -16.31
CA ARG A 55 -0.25 11.62 -15.53
C ARG A 55 -0.76 11.67 -14.09
N PHE A 56 -2.06 11.46 -13.88
CA PHE A 56 -2.64 11.38 -12.53
C PHE A 56 -2.05 10.20 -11.76
N GLN A 57 -2.04 9.00 -12.34
CA GLN A 57 -1.48 7.80 -11.72
C GLN A 57 -0.01 8.00 -11.33
N ILE A 58 0.82 8.55 -12.23
CA ILE A 58 2.22 8.86 -11.94
C ILE A 58 2.34 9.81 -10.73
N ARG A 59 1.50 10.85 -10.63
CA ARG A 59 1.56 11.85 -9.55
C ARG A 59 0.97 11.40 -8.22
N THR A 60 0.11 10.38 -8.23
CA THR A 60 -0.49 9.84 -7.01
C THR A 60 0.43 8.85 -6.32
N PHE A 61 1.25 8.14 -7.10
CA PHE A 61 2.12 7.08 -6.62
C PHE A 61 3.63 7.46 -6.60
N TRP A 62 3.99 8.68 -7.03
CA TRP A 62 5.33 9.26 -6.99
C TRP A 62 5.26 10.71 -6.48
#